data_AF-A0A7X7STK2-F1
#
_entry.id   AF-A0A7X7STK2-F1
#
_cell.length_a   1.000
_cell.length_b   1.000
_cell.length_c   1.000
_cell.angle_alpha   90.00
_cell.angle_beta   90.00
_cell.angle_gamma   90.00
#
_symmetry.space_group_name_H-M   'P 1'
#
loop_
_entity.id
_entity.type
_entity.pdbx_description
1 polymer ?
#
loop_
_entity_poly.entity_id
_entity_poly.type
_entity_poly.pdbx_seq_one_letter_code
_entity_poly.pdbx_strand_id
1 'polypeptide(L)'
;MYIEAICEFNDQGYLIYAQNYVGAFVRGKTFDEAVSKFPLEISTYLKWLGKDEAMSNPQVVIVQSKYSNIAIHDADTEIIFKSEMEPLDTSEYQKLRELTLKSARDLQILYDSIPDKDYLLLNPRSTFYGNIPCTAKEIYHHTKNVNAYYFGEIGVDVDNEPDIYTCRVKGFNVLEQLPDYLENQVYEGSYNEKWSLRKVCRRFIWHDRIHAKSLYRLAVKVFGKDNIKNPYYFT
;
A
#
# COMPACT_ATOMS: atom_id res chain seq x y z
N MET A 1 -15.15 14.33 -10.85
CA MET A 1 -14.45 14.03 -9.57
C MET A 1 -13.04 14.58 -9.64
N TYR A 2 -12.48 15.02 -8.51
CA TYR A 2 -11.11 15.54 -8.44
C TYR A 2 -10.20 14.59 -7.65
N ILE A 3 -8.92 14.57 -8.00
CA ILE A 3 -7.87 13.83 -7.31
C ILE A 3 -6.85 14.84 -6.80
N GLU A 4 -6.68 14.88 -5.49
CA GLU A 4 -5.53 15.57 -4.88
C GLU A 4 -4.33 14.63 -4.98
N ALA A 5 -3.38 14.99 -5.82
CA ALA A 5 -2.28 14.14 -6.17
C ALA A 5 -0.98 14.59 -5.48
N ILE A 6 -0.26 13.61 -4.93
CA ILE A 6 1.07 13.78 -4.37
C ILE A 6 2.07 13.13 -5.31
N CYS A 7 2.99 13.90 -5.86
CA CYS A 7 3.93 13.46 -6.87
C CYS A 7 5.34 13.25 -6.29
N GLU A 8 5.77 12.01 -6.14
CA GLU A 8 7.17 11.68 -5.87
C GLU A 8 7.84 11.22 -7.16
N PHE A 9 8.98 11.80 -7.52
CA PHE A 9 9.60 11.56 -8.81
C PHE A 9 11.12 11.63 -8.77
N ASN A 10 11.75 11.07 -9.79
CA ASN A 10 13.17 11.20 -10.08
C ASN A 10 13.41 11.09 -11.59
N ASP A 11 14.66 11.05 -12.01
CA ASP A 11 15.01 10.99 -13.44
C ASP A 11 14.57 9.69 -14.13
N GLN A 12 14.16 8.67 -13.36
CA GLN A 12 13.77 7.35 -13.85
C GLN A 12 12.25 7.13 -13.82
N GLY A 13 11.47 8.01 -13.19
CA GLY A 13 10.02 7.94 -13.26
C GLY A 13 9.26 8.69 -12.18
N TYR A 14 7.97 8.41 -12.12
CA TYR A 14 6.97 9.07 -11.28
C TYR A 14 6.18 8.03 -10.50
N LEU A 15 5.98 8.29 -9.22
CA LEU A 15 5.06 7.61 -8.32
C LEU A 15 4.10 8.65 -7.75
N ILE A 16 2.83 8.60 -8.16
CA ILE A 16 1.83 9.61 -7.85
C ILE A 16 0.71 8.98 -7.02
N TYR A 17 0.53 9.47 -5.81
CA TYR A 17 -0.53 9.04 -4.91
C TYR A 17 -1.77 9.90 -5.06
N ALA A 18 -2.95 9.30 -4.88
CA ALA A 18 -4.18 10.03 -4.69
C ALA A 18 -4.43 10.24 -3.18
N GLN A 19 -4.12 11.43 -2.65
CA GLN A 19 -4.24 11.76 -1.23
C GLN A 19 -5.66 11.48 -0.70
N ASN A 20 -6.68 11.87 -1.46
CA ASN A 20 -8.09 11.68 -1.09
C ASN A 20 -8.62 10.24 -1.32
N TYR A 21 -7.78 9.32 -1.79
CA TYR A 21 -8.05 7.89 -1.95
C TYR A 21 -6.89 7.08 -1.36
N VAL A 22 -6.83 7.02 -0.03
CA VAL A 22 -5.67 6.52 0.73
C VAL A 22 -5.15 5.18 0.19
N GLY A 23 -3.87 5.17 -0.17
CA GLY A 23 -3.18 3.98 -0.71
C GLY A 23 -3.42 3.71 -2.20
N ALA A 24 -4.29 4.46 -2.88
CA ALA A 24 -4.37 4.45 -4.33
C ALA A 24 -3.22 5.26 -4.94
N PHE A 25 -2.62 4.73 -5.99
CA PHE A 25 -1.44 5.31 -6.61
C PHE A 25 -1.30 4.88 -8.07
N VAL A 26 -0.55 5.67 -8.83
CA VAL A 26 -0.17 5.37 -10.20
C VAL A 26 1.32 5.58 -10.39
N ARG A 27 1.91 4.89 -11.36
CA ARG A 27 3.32 5.02 -11.69
C ARG A 27 3.53 5.06 -13.19
N GLY A 28 4.59 5.71 -13.64
CA GLY A 28 4.95 5.81 -15.06
C GLY A 28 6.36 6.37 -15.25
N LYS A 29 6.93 6.13 -16.43
CA LYS A 29 8.22 6.73 -16.81
C LYS A 29 8.08 8.24 -17.03
N THR A 30 6.90 8.68 -17.48
CA THR A 30 6.54 10.09 -17.60
C THR A 30 5.35 10.43 -16.71
N PHE A 31 5.18 11.72 -16.42
CA PHE A 31 4.05 12.24 -15.66
C PHE A 31 2.71 11.87 -16.33
N ASP A 32 2.57 12.13 -17.63
CA ASP A 32 1.35 11.85 -18.39
C ASP A 32 1.02 10.34 -18.42
N GLU A 33 2.04 9.50 -18.56
CA GLU A 33 1.86 8.04 -18.51
C GLU A 33 1.33 7.61 -17.14
N ALA A 34 1.88 8.15 -16.04
CA ALA A 34 1.41 7.86 -14.70
C ALA A 34 -0.05 8.33 -14.51
N VAL A 35 -0.33 9.61 -14.78
CA VAL A 35 -1.64 10.24 -14.58
C VAL A 35 -2.74 9.57 -15.41
N SER A 36 -2.42 9.11 -16.63
CA SER A 36 -3.38 8.40 -17.49
C SER A 36 -3.99 7.13 -16.87
N LYS A 37 -3.36 6.57 -15.83
CA LYS A 37 -3.78 5.34 -15.15
C LYS A 37 -4.75 5.59 -13.98
N PHE A 38 -4.94 6.85 -13.55
CA PHE A 38 -5.82 7.18 -12.43
C PHE A 38 -7.27 6.74 -12.62
N PRO A 39 -7.91 6.92 -13.81
CA PRO A 39 -9.29 6.48 -14.01
C PRO A 39 -9.50 5.01 -13.62
N LEU A 40 -8.61 4.12 -14.05
CA LEU A 40 -8.69 2.69 -13.75
C LEU A 40 -8.37 2.40 -12.29
N GLU A 41 -7.32 3.01 -11.74
CA GLU A 41 -6.92 2.78 -10.34
C GLU A 41 -8.03 3.19 -9.38
N ILE A 42 -8.62 4.37 -9.56
CA ILE A 42 -9.66 4.88 -8.65
C ILE A 42 -10.97 4.14 -8.84
N SER A 43 -11.35 3.76 -10.07
CA SER A 43 -12.53 2.92 -10.29
C SER A 43 -12.39 1.56 -9.58
N THR A 44 -11.20 0.95 -9.66
CA THR A 44 -10.90 -0.31 -8.97
C THR A 44 -10.92 -0.13 -7.45
N TYR A 45 -10.34 0.97 -6.96
CA TYR A 45 -10.35 1.32 -5.54
C TYR A 45 -11.78 1.53 -5.00
N LEU A 46 -12.62 2.28 -5.71
CA LEU A 46 -14.01 2.52 -5.33
C LEU A 46 -14.82 1.22 -5.30
N LYS A 47 -14.64 0.38 -6.32
CA LYS A 47 -15.28 -0.95 -6.37
C LYS A 47 -14.85 -1.85 -5.21
N TRP A 48 -13.57 -1.81 -4.83
CA TRP A 48 -13.06 -2.50 -3.65
C TRP A 48 -13.68 -2.01 -2.33
N LEU A 49 -14.10 -0.75 -2.28
CA LEU A 49 -14.86 -0.18 -1.17
C LEU A 49 -16.37 -0.45 -1.26
N GLY A 50 -16.83 -1.25 -2.23
CA GLY A 50 -18.25 -1.55 -2.44
C GLY A 50 -19.02 -0.41 -3.11
N LYS A 51 -18.34 0.56 -3.71
CA LYS A 51 -18.96 1.66 -4.45
C LYS A 51 -18.96 1.33 -5.94
N ASP A 52 -20.14 1.34 -6.55
CA ASP A 52 -20.30 1.12 -7.99
C ASP A 52 -20.19 2.45 -8.75
N GLU A 53 -19.01 3.05 -8.66
CA GLU A 53 -18.70 4.36 -9.22
C GLU A 53 -17.48 4.25 -10.15
N ALA A 54 -17.70 4.43 -11.45
CA ALA A 54 -16.63 4.51 -12.43
C ALA A 54 -16.11 5.95 -12.51
N MET A 55 -14.78 6.10 -12.44
CA MET A 55 -14.13 7.37 -12.64
C MET A 55 -13.73 7.55 -14.10
N SER A 56 -14.31 8.56 -14.77
CA SER A 56 -13.90 9.01 -16.10
C SER A 56 -13.32 10.43 -16.02
N ASN A 57 -12.21 10.66 -16.73
CA ASN A 57 -11.54 11.95 -16.88
C ASN A 57 -11.43 12.78 -15.57
N PRO A 58 -10.75 12.26 -14.53
CA PRO A 58 -10.60 13.00 -13.29
C PRO A 58 -9.76 14.27 -13.50
N GLN A 59 -10.16 15.34 -12.81
CA GLN A 59 -9.29 16.51 -12.67
C GLN A 59 -8.21 16.18 -11.63
N VAL A 60 -6.96 16.04 -12.07
CA VAL A 60 -5.82 15.76 -11.20
C VAL A 60 -5.16 17.07 -10.80
N VAL A 61 -5.12 17.35 -9.51
CA VAL A 61 -4.53 18.55 -8.92
C VAL A 61 -3.33 18.15 -8.09
N ILE A 62 -2.12 18.53 -8.51
CA ILE A 62 -0.89 18.25 -7.76
C ILE A 62 -0.84 19.20 -6.56
N VAL A 63 -0.98 18.66 -5.35
CA VAL A 63 -0.98 19.45 -4.10
C VAL A 63 0.36 19.40 -3.37
N GLN A 64 1.22 18.44 -3.71
CA GLN A 64 2.59 18.34 -3.21
C GLN A 64 3.45 17.57 -4.21
N SER A 65 4.71 17.96 -4.34
CA SER A 65 5.72 17.24 -5.12
C SER A 65 7.01 17.07 -4.33
N LYS A 66 7.75 15.99 -4.60
CA LYS A 66 9.09 15.74 -4.05
C LYS A 66 9.96 15.06 -5.11
N TYR A 67 11.17 15.58 -5.31
CA TYR A 67 12.23 14.86 -6.01
C TYR A 67 12.95 13.97 -4.98
N SER A 68 13.15 12.68 -5.28
CA SER A 68 13.78 11.72 -4.37
C SER A 68 14.87 10.92 -5.07
N ASN A 69 15.94 10.54 -4.36
CA ASN A 69 17.08 9.80 -4.92
C ASN A 69 16.93 8.27 -4.83
N ILE A 70 15.80 7.77 -4.34
CA ILE A 70 15.49 6.34 -4.19
C ILE A 70 14.97 5.73 -5.50
N ALA A 71 14.80 4.40 -5.55
CA ALA A 71 14.34 3.70 -6.74
C ALA A 71 12.83 3.85 -6.99
N ILE A 72 12.38 5.06 -7.34
CA ILE A 72 10.97 5.38 -7.67
C ILE A 72 10.38 4.43 -8.73
N HIS A 73 11.21 3.98 -9.68
CA HIS A 73 10.80 3.05 -10.74
C HIS A 73 10.39 1.66 -10.20
N ASP A 74 10.96 1.25 -9.05
CA ASP A 74 10.62 0.05 -8.30
C ASP A 74 9.48 0.30 -7.29
N ALA A 75 8.90 1.50 -7.32
CA ALA A 75 7.89 2.00 -6.40
C ALA A 75 8.40 2.19 -4.96
N ASP A 76 9.71 2.35 -4.76
CA ASP A 76 10.22 2.88 -3.49
C ASP A 76 9.68 4.29 -3.27
N THR A 77 9.46 4.65 -2.01
CA THR A 77 8.84 5.92 -1.62
C THR A 77 9.23 6.28 -0.20
N GLU A 78 9.55 7.55 0.03
CA GLU A 78 9.92 8.09 1.34
C GLU A 78 9.11 9.35 1.70
N ILE A 79 8.28 9.83 0.77
CA ILE A 79 7.49 11.04 0.98
C ILE A 79 6.48 10.89 2.13
N ILE A 80 6.43 11.90 3.00
CA ILE A 80 5.33 12.15 3.93
C ILE A 80 4.47 13.27 3.37
N PHE A 81 3.14 13.13 3.42
CA PHE A 81 2.25 14.18 2.93
C PHE A 81 2.12 15.27 3.99
N LYS A 82 1.95 16.52 3.58
CA LYS A 82 1.67 17.62 4.53
C LYS A 82 0.45 17.32 5.40
N SER A 83 -0.59 16.76 4.79
CA SER A 83 -1.81 16.29 5.49
C SER A 83 -1.57 15.12 6.46
N GLU A 84 -0.47 14.39 6.32
CA GLU A 84 -0.13 13.27 7.20
C GLU A 84 0.56 13.70 8.50
N MET A 85 0.90 14.98 8.63
CA MET A 85 1.55 15.54 9.83
C MET A 85 0.55 16.20 10.78
N GLU A 86 -0.72 16.29 10.41
CA GLU A 86 -1.78 16.89 11.22
C GLU A 86 -2.41 15.85 12.18
N PRO A 87 -2.89 16.27 13.36
CA PRO A 87 -3.59 15.39 14.31
C PRO A 87 -4.74 14.62 13.65
N LEU A 88 -5.05 13.44 14.19
CA LEU A 88 -6.15 12.60 13.77
C LEU A 88 -7.37 12.84 14.64
N ASP A 89 -8.53 13.12 14.03
CA ASP A 89 -9.78 12.94 14.77
C ASP A 89 -10.10 11.44 14.89
N THR A 90 -10.86 11.09 15.93
CA THR A 90 -11.20 9.69 16.24
C THR A 90 -11.92 9.00 15.07
N SER A 91 -12.78 9.71 14.34
CA SER A 91 -13.55 9.14 13.24
C SER A 91 -12.70 8.90 11.99
N GLU A 92 -11.77 9.80 11.69
CA GLU A 92 -10.78 9.65 10.63
C GLU A 92 -9.85 8.48 10.92
N TYR A 93 -9.36 8.40 12.16
CA TYR A 93 -8.53 7.27 12.60
C TYR A 93 -9.28 5.94 12.45
N GLN A 94 -10.54 5.86 12.91
CA GLN A 94 -11.34 4.64 12.80
C GLN A 94 -11.49 4.21 11.33
N LYS A 95 -11.80 5.13 10.42
CA LYS A 95 -11.88 4.84 8.98
C LYS A 95 -10.55 4.35 8.40
N LEU A 96 -9.44 4.99 8.75
CA LEU A 96 -8.10 4.59 8.30
C LEU A 96 -7.71 3.21 8.82
N ARG A 97 -7.97 2.95 10.10
CA ARG A 97 -7.74 1.65 10.74
C ARG A 97 -8.57 0.56 10.08
N GLU A 98 -9.87 0.78 9.91
CA GLU A 98 -10.77 -0.17 9.25
C GLU A 98 -10.32 -0.48 7.82
N LEU A 99 -9.94 0.54 7.06
CA LEU A 99 -9.43 0.38 5.70
C LEU A 99 -8.11 -0.41 5.67
N THR A 100 -7.21 -0.14 6.62
CA THR A 100 -5.94 -0.87 6.76
C THR A 100 -6.19 -2.34 7.09
N LEU A 101 -7.10 -2.62 8.03
CA LEU A 101 -7.48 -3.98 8.40
C LEU A 101 -8.23 -4.71 7.29
N LYS A 102 -9.08 -4.00 6.53
CA LYS A 102 -9.73 -4.53 5.32
C LYS A 102 -8.69 -4.95 4.29
N SER A 103 -7.69 -4.10 4.05
CA SER A 103 -6.58 -4.42 3.14
C SER A 103 -5.85 -5.69 3.56
N ALA A 104 -5.39 -5.77 4.81
CA ALA A 104 -4.71 -6.98 5.29
C ALA A 104 -5.58 -8.24 5.14
N ARG A 105 -6.88 -8.16 5.49
CA ARG A 105 -7.83 -9.27 5.33
C ARG A 105 -8.00 -9.69 3.87
N ASP A 106 -8.12 -8.74 2.96
CA ASP A 106 -8.34 -9.03 1.55
C ASP A 106 -7.09 -9.61 0.90
N LEU A 107 -5.89 -9.18 1.29
CA LEU A 107 -4.65 -9.83 0.88
C LEU A 107 -4.55 -11.27 1.41
N GLN A 108 -4.95 -11.52 2.66
CA GLN A 108 -5.03 -12.87 3.22
C GLN A 108 -5.97 -13.76 2.39
N ILE A 109 -7.18 -13.27 2.07
CA ILE A 109 -8.16 -14.00 1.25
C ILE A 109 -7.61 -14.34 -0.14
N LEU A 110 -6.91 -13.40 -0.79
CA LEU A 110 -6.24 -13.63 -2.07
C LEU A 110 -5.18 -14.74 -1.92
N TYR A 111 -4.27 -14.61 -0.95
CA TYR A 111 -3.19 -15.56 -0.72
C TYR A 111 -3.71 -16.97 -0.42
N ASP A 112 -4.73 -17.07 0.42
CA ASP A 112 -5.32 -18.36 0.80
C ASP A 112 -5.98 -19.08 -0.37
N SER A 113 -6.46 -18.32 -1.38
CA SER A 113 -7.04 -18.90 -2.60
C SER A 113 -6.02 -19.53 -3.54
N ILE A 114 -4.72 -19.27 -3.37
CA ILE A 114 -3.68 -19.78 -4.26
C ILE A 114 -3.46 -21.28 -4.00
N PRO A 115 -3.65 -22.16 -5.01
CA PRO A 115 -3.61 -23.62 -4.83
C PRO A 115 -2.25 -24.14 -4.38
N ASP A 116 -1.16 -23.67 -5.00
CA ASP A 116 0.21 -24.02 -4.65
C ASP A 116 0.99 -22.75 -4.35
N LYS A 117 1.34 -22.58 -3.07
CA LYS A 117 1.99 -21.37 -2.55
C LYS A 117 3.49 -21.32 -2.86
N ASP A 118 4.10 -22.47 -3.15
CA ASP A 118 5.53 -22.64 -3.42
C ASP A 118 5.83 -22.72 -4.93
N TYR A 119 4.80 -22.77 -5.79
CA TYR A 119 4.96 -22.70 -7.23
C TYR A 119 5.63 -21.38 -7.68
N LEU A 120 6.57 -21.47 -8.62
CA LEU A 120 7.27 -20.31 -9.19
C LEU A 120 6.34 -19.52 -10.12
N LEU A 121 5.89 -18.37 -9.64
CA LEU A 121 5.08 -17.41 -10.38
C LEU A 121 5.92 -16.51 -11.31
N LEU A 122 7.20 -16.35 -11.01
CA LEU A 122 8.16 -15.57 -11.77
C LEU A 122 9.45 -16.35 -11.97
N ASN A 123 10.15 -16.05 -13.06
CA ASN A 123 11.53 -16.50 -13.24
C ASN A 123 12.43 -15.78 -12.22
N PRO A 124 13.27 -16.51 -11.47
CA PRO A 124 14.19 -15.92 -10.50
C PRO A 124 15.11 -14.86 -11.14
N ARG A 125 15.18 -13.69 -10.52
CA ARG A 125 16.15 -12.63 -10.85
C ARG A 125 16.55 -11.88 -9.58
N SER A 126 17.79 -11.40 -9.55
CA SER A 126 18.33 -10.63 -8.44
C SER A 126 18.29 -9.13 -8.75
N THR A 127 18.11 -8.31 -7.72
CA THR A 127 18.19 -6.84 -7.75
C THR A 127 19.24 -6.37 -6.74
N PHE A 128 19.50 -5.07 -6.69
CA PHE A 128 20.33 -4.47 -5.64
C PHE A 128 19.84 -4.79 -4.22
N TYR A 129 18.53 -4.94 -4.04
CA TYR A 129 17.89 -5.24 -2.75
C TYR A 129 17.74 -6.74 -2.46
N GLY A 130 18.37 -7.60 -3.27
CA GLY A 130 18.31 -9.06 -3.13
C GLY A 130 17.41 -9.75 -4.15
N ASN A 131 17.03 -11.00 -3.84
CA ASN A 131 16.21 -11.81 -4.72
C ASN A 131 14.77 -11.31 -4.72
N ILE A 132 14.19 -11.17 -5.91
CA ILE A 132 12.77 -10.81 -6.02
C ILE A 132 11.93 -12.01 -5.54
N PRO A 133 10.89 -11.78 -4.71
CA PRO A 133 9.92 -12.82 -4.39
C PRO A 133 9.31 -13.45 -5.66
N CYS A 134 9.48 -14.76 -5.82
CA CYS A 134 9.07 -15.48 -7.03
C CYS A 134 7.89 -16.43 -6.81
N THR A 135 7.58 -16.76 -5.56
CA THR A 135 6.44 -17.61 -5.18
C THR A 135 5.36 -16.77 -4.48
N ALA A 136 4.14 -17.30 -4.41
CA ALA A 136 3.07 -16.66 -3.65
C ALA A 136 3.44 -16.52 -2.17
N LYS A 137 4.10 -17.54 -1.60
CA LYS A 137 4.57 -17.55 -0.22
C LYS A 137 5.60 -16.46 0.05
N GLU A 138 6.59 -16.30 -0.81
CA GLU A 138 7.60 -15.24 -0.65
C GLU A 138 6.98 -13.84 -0.77
N ILE A 139 6.09 -13.62 -1.76
CA ILE A 139 5.38 -12.34 -1.91
C ILE A 139 4.57 -12.05 -0.65
N TYR A 140 3.81 -13.04 -0.16
CA TYR A 140 3.01 -12.90 1.06
C TYR A 140 3.87 -12.60 2.30
N HIS A 141 4.98 -13.32 2.51
CA HIS A 141 5.87 -13.05 3.64
C HIS A 141 6.51 -11.67 3.56
N HIS A 142 6.96 -11.25 2.37
CA HIS A 142 7.46 -9.90 2.15
C HIS A 142 6.42 -8.85 2.54
N THR A 143 5.17 -9.03 2.11
CA THR A 143 4.07 -8.10 2.44
C THR A 143 3.64 -8.16 3.91
N LYS A 144 3.64 -9.34 4.54
CA LYS A 144 3.32 -9.51 5.96
C LYS A 144 4.36 -8.83 6.85
N ASN A 145 5.65 -9.03 6.54
CA ASN A 145 6.76 -8.74 7.44
C ASN A 145 7.12 -7.25 7.56
N VAL A 146 6.43 -6.36 6.84
CA VAL A 146 6.52 -4.91 7.10
C VAL A 146 5.69 -4.48 8.33
N ASN A 147 4.93 -5.38 8.97
CA ASN A 147 4.11 -5.05 10.14
C ASN A 147 4.95 -4.46 11.28
N ALA A 148 5.93 -5.23 11.76
CA ALA A 148 6.85 -4.81 12.81
C ALA A 148 7.65 -3.58 12.41
N TYR A 149 8.06 -3.50 11.14
CA TYR A 149 8.80 -2.34 10.62
C TYR A 149 7.94 -1.06 10.71
N TYR A 150 6.78 -0.99 10.06
CA TYR A 150 6.00 0.25 10.02
C TYR A 150 5.46 0.69 11.39
N PHE A 151 5.06 -0.26 12.25
CA PHE A 151 4.67 0.08 13.63
C PHE A 151 5.88 0.53 14.46
N GLY A 152 7.04 -0.10 14.29
CA GLY A 152 8.28 0.27 14.98
C GLY A 152 8.75 1.68 14.64
N GLU A 153 8.55 2.15 13.41
CA GLU A 153 8.89 3.52 12.99
C GLU A 153 8.12 4.62 13.74
N ILE A 154 7.02 4.26 14.42
CA ILE A 154 6.25 5.16 15.30
C ILE A 154 6.29 4.71 16.77
N GLY A 155 7.29 3.89 17.14
CA GLY A 155 7.52 3.47 18.53
C GLY A 155 6.58 2.37 19.04
N VAL A 156 5.87 1.65 18.16
CA VAL A 156 4.99 0.54 18.55
C VAL A 156 5.72 -0.79 18.34
N ASP A 157 6.06 -1.46 19.45
CA ASP A 157 6.77 -2.75 19.43
C ASP A 157 5.80 -3.92 19.23
N VAL A 158 5.91 -4.60 18.07
CA VAL A 158 5.02 -5.68 17.64
C VAL A 158 5.77 -6.69 16.78
N ASP A 159 5.25 -7.92 16.68
CA ASP A 159 5.75 -8.95 15.77
C ASP A 159 5.00 -8.98 14.42
N ASN A 160 5.38 -9.95 13.57
CA ASN A 160 4.77 -10.19 12.26
C ASN A 160 3.84 -11.44 12.27
N GLU A 161 3.46 -11.95 13.44
CA GLU A 161 2.85 -13.28 13.58
C GLU A 161 1.37 -13.24 14.06
N PRO A 162 0.56 -14.26 13.72
CA PRO A 162 0.85 -15.38 12.81
C PRO A 162 0.66 -15.04 11.32
N ASP A 163 -0.31 -14.19 11.02
CA ASP A 163 -0.73 -13.82 9.66
C ASP A 163 -0.91 -12.31 9.54
N ILE A 164 -0.98 -11.80 8.30
CA ILE A 164 -1.00 -10.36 8.04
C ILE A 164 -2.20 -9.63 8.68
N TYR A 165 -3.36 -10.28 8.76
CA TYR A 165 -4.54 -9.66 9.36
C TYR A 165 -4.39 -9.65 10.89
N THR A 166 -4.09 -10.79 11.49
CA THR A 166 -4.01 -10.95 12.94
C THR A 166 -2.87 -10.13 13.54
N CYS A 167 -1.68 -10.11 12.92
CA CYS A 167 -0.55 -9.29 13.42
C CYS A 167 -0.86 -7.79 13.34
N ARG A 168 -1.62 -7.35 12.32
CA ARG A 168 -2.01 -5.94 12.18
C ARG A 168 -3.07 -5.53 13.18
N VAL A 169 -4.04 -6.40 13.46
CA VAL A 169 -5.02 -6.20 14.55
C VAL A 169 -4.31 -6.05 15.89
N LYS A 170 -3.36 -6.96 16.20
CA LYS A 170 -2.56 -6.85 17.43
C LYS A 170 -1.80 -5.52 17.49
N GLY A 171 -1.18 -5.10 16.39
CA GLY A 171 -0.42 -3.85 16.37
C GLY A 171 -1.28 -2.60 16.58
N PHE A 172 -2.48 -2.55 15.99
CA PHE A 172 -3.44 -1.50 16.31
C PHE A 172 -3.88 -1.56 17.77
N ASN A 173 -4.14 -2.74 18.33
CA ASN A 173 -4.52 -2.86 19.74
C ASN A 173 -3.42 -2.34 20.68
N VAL A 174 -2.14 -2.58 20.37
CA VAL A 174 -0.99 -2.05 21.14
C VAL A 174 -0.90 -0.54 20.99
N LEU A 175 -0.97 -0.02 19.75
CA LEU A 175 -0.98 1.42 19.47
C LEU A 175 -2.08 2.15 20.25
N GLU A 176 -3.29 1.58 20.30
CA GLU A 176 -4.45 2.16 21.00
C GLU A 176 -4.28 2.22 22.52
N GLN A 177 -3.28 1.53 23.10
CA GLN A 177 -2.93 1.68 24.51
C GLN A 177 -1.95 2.84 24.78
N LEU A 178 -1.33 3.39 23.73
CA LEU A 178 -0.42 4.51 23.89
C LEU A 178 -1.21 5.80 24.17
N PRO A 179 -0.77 6.63 25.14
CA PRO A 179 -1.39 7.94 25.34
C PRO A 179 -1.22 8.77 24.08
N ASP A 180 -2.23 9.60 23.78
CA ASP A 180 -2.12 10.66 22.77
C ASP A 180 -1.76 10.17 21.35
N TYR A 181 -1.99 8.88 21.03
CA TYR A 181 -1.68 8.30 19.71
C TYR A 181 -2.39 9.01 18.54
N LEU A 182 -3.48 9.73 18.84
CA LEU A 182 -4.24 10.57 17.90
C LEU A 182 -3.64 11.96 17.68
N GLU A 183 -2.70 12.43 18.53
CA GLU A 183 -1.91 13.63 18.23
C GLU A 183 -1.03 13.44 16.97
N ASN A 184 -0.90 12.19 16.50
CA ASN A 184 -0.25 11.83 15.24
C ASN A 184 1.17 12.39 15.16
N GLN A 185 1.92 12.26 16.25
CA GLN A 185 3.31 12.69 16.35
C GLN A 185 4.13 12.23 15.14
N VAL A 186 4.96 13.14 14.64
CA VAL A 186 5.90 12.85 13.56
C VAL A 186 7.22 12.37 14.15
N TYR A 187 7.63 11.17 13.79
CA TYR A 187 8.88 10.54 14.19
C TYR A 187 9.90 10.64 13.05
N GLU A 188 11.18 10.82 13.40
CA GLU A 188 12.28 10.55 12.48
C GLU A 188 12.69 9.10 12.66
N GLY A 189 12.38 8.28 11.66
CA GLY A 189 12.63 6.85 11.67
C GLY A 189 13.90 6.46 10.95
N SER A 190 13.93 5.22 10.49
CA SER A 190 15.02 4.65 9.70
C SER A 190 15.30 5.52 8.46
N TYR A 191 16.58 5.64 8.08
CA TYR A 191 17.03 6.41 6.91
C TYR A 191 16.64 7.91 6.93
N ASN A 192 16.40 8.49 8.11
CA ASN A 192 15.90 9.85 8.30
C ASN A 192 14.53 10.08 7.62
N GLU A 193 13.76 9.02 7.39
CA GLU A 193 12.41 9.10 6.87
C GLU A 193 11.46 9.58 7.96
N LYS A 194 10.56 10.51 7.63
CA LYS A 194 9.53 10.97 8.56
C LYS A 194 8.34 10.01 8.56
N TRP A 195 7.90 9.60 9.74
CA TRP A 195 6.78 8.70 9.96
C TRP A 195 5.72 9.33 10.87
N SER A 196 4.46 9.00 10.60
CA SER A 196 3.31 9.36 11.41
C SER A 196 2.30 8.22 11.34
N LEU A 197 1.33 8.18 12.26
CA LEU A 197 0.29 7.16 12.23
C LEU A 197 -0.51 7.19 10.92
N ARG A 198 -0.82 8.39 10.40
CA ARG A 198 -1.47 8.54 9.08
C ARG A 198 -0.63 7.88 7.98
N LYS A 199 0.68 8.14 7.96
CA LYS A 199 1.59 7.55 6.97
C LYS A 199 1.71 6.04 7.13
N VAL A 200 1.78 5.51 8.35
CA VAL A 200 1.79 4.07 8.62
C VAL A 200 0.55 3.40 8.00
N CYS A 201 -0.65 3.94 8.24
CA CYS A 201 -1.88 3.44 7.62
C CYS A 201 -1.83 3.49 6.09
N ARG A 202 -1.42 4.62 5.50
CA ARG A 202 -1.25 4.73 4.04
C ARG A 202 -0.26 3.70 3.51
N ARG A 203 0.88 3.52 4.17
CA ARG A 203 1.96 2.62 3.74
C ARG A 203 1.49 1.18 3.77
N PHE A 204 0.74 0.76 4.79
CA PHE A 204 0.09 -0.55 4.78
C PHE A 204 -0.86 -0.72 3.59
N ILE A 205 -1.80 0.20 3.39
CA ILE A 205 -2.81 0.06 2.32
C ILE A 205 -2.14 0.05 0.94
N TRP A 206 -1.19 0.95 0.70
CA TRP A 206 -0.43 1.02 -0.54
C TRP A 206 0.38 -0.26 -0.79
N HIS A 207 1.15 -0.71 0.21
CA HIS A 207 2.05 -1.86 0.11
C HIS A 207 1.26 -3.16 -0.10
N ASP A 208 0.20 -3.37 0.68
CA ASP A 208 -0.69 -4.50 0.51
C ASP A 208 -1.27 -4.51 -0.91
N ARG A 209 -1.77 -3.37 -1.41
CA ARG A 209 -2.40 -3.28 -2.75
C ARG A 209 -1.41 -3.52 -3.88
N ILE A 210 -0.20 -2.95 -3.86
CA ILE A 210 0.79 -3.15 -4.93
C ILE A 210 1.22 -4.62 -5.03
N HIS A 211 1.42 -5.28 -3.89
CA HIS A 211 1.79 -6.69 -3.86
C HIS A 211 0.59 -7.60 -4.14
N ALA A 212 -0.61 -7.31 -3.64
CA ALA A 212 -1.83 -8.04 -3.97
C ALA A 212 -2.12 -8.00 -5.48
N LYS A 213 -1.96 -6.84 -6.13
CA LYS A 213 -2.16 -6.68 -7.58
C LYS A 213 -1.17 -7.52 -8.37
N SER A 214 0.08 -7.54 -7.94
CA SER A 214 1.13 -8.35 -8.56
C SER A 214 0.87 -9.85 -8.37
N LEU A 215 0.58 -10.26 -7.13
CA LEU A 215 0.25 -11.62 -6.76
C LEU A 215 -0.96 -12.16 -7.54
N TYR A 216 -2.05 -11.40 -7.58
CA TYR A 216 -3.26 -11.78 -8.32
C TYR A 216 -2.96 -12.00 -9.81
N ARG A 217 -2.30 -11.04 -10.47
CA ARG A 217 -1.98 -11.15 -11.90
C ARG A 217 -1.13 -12.36 -12.22
N LEU A 218 -0.14 -12.65 -11.38
CA LEU A 218 0.75 -13.79 -11.57
C LEU A 218 0.05 -15.12 -11.29
N ALA A 219 -0.70 -15.20 -10.19
CA ALA A 219 -1.46 -16.40 -9.83
C ALA A 219 -2.53 -16.73 -10.90
N VAL A 220 -3.25 -15.73 -11.41
CA VAL A 220 -4.23 -15.93 -12.50
C VAL A 220 -3.56 -16.46 -13.77
N LYS A 221 -2.35 -15.99 -14.10
CA LYS A 221 -1.61 -16.48 -15.28
C LYS A 221 -1.25 -17.96 -15.17
N VAL A 222 -0.98 -18.46 -13.96
CA VAL A 222 -0.55 -19.84 -13.72
C VAL A 222 -1.74 -20.77 -13.46
N PHE A 223 -2.66 -20.36 -12.58
CA PHE A 223 -3.73 -21.21 -12.05
C PHE A 223 -5.10 -20.92 -12.67
N GLY A 224 -5.23 -19.88 -13.49
CA GLY A 224 -6.49 -19.48 -14.11
C GLY A 224 -7.36 -18.60 -13.20
N LYS A 225 -8.16 -17.73 -13.82
CA LYS A 225 -8.96 -16.71 -13.12
C LYS A 225 -10.01 -17.30 -12.18
N ASP A 226 -10.62 -18.42 -12.56
CA ASP A 226 -11.71 -19.04 -11.79
C ASP A 226 -11.24 -19.67 -10.47
N ASN A 227 -9.92 -19.91 -10.34
CA ASN A 227 -9.33 -20.51 -9.14
C ASN A 227 -8.80 -19.48 -8.13
N ILE A 228 -8.69 -18.20 -8.51
CA ILE A 228 -8.05 -17.16 -7.69
C ILE A 228 -9.09 -16.13 -7.24
N LYS A 229 -9.22 -15.93 -5.92
CA LYS A 229 -10.11 -14.90 -5.37
C LYS A 229 -9.56 -13.50 -5.65
N ASN A 230 -10.44 -12.56 -5.96
CA ASN A 230 -10.07 -11.17 -6.25
C ASN A 230 -10.84 -10.17 -5.37
N PRO A 231 -10.58 -10.14 -4.05
CA PRO A 231 -11.31 -9.26 -3.14
C PRO A 231 -11.06 -7.77 -3.43
N TYR A 232 -9.92 -7.43 -4.05
CA TYR A 232 -9.56 -6.06 -4.46
C TYR A 232 -10.14 -5.61 -5.81
N TYR A 233 -10.81 -6.50 -6.53
CA TYR A 233 -11.36 -6.23 -7.87
C TYR A 233 -10.33 -5.79 -8.92
N PHE A 234 -9.09 -6.26 -8.84
CA PHE A 234 -8.07 -5.98 -9.85
C PHE A 234 -8.43 -6.53 -11.22
N THR A 235 -8.05 -5.82 -12.28
CA THR A 235 -8.22 -6.22 -13.68
C THR A 235 -6.98 -6.87 -14.25
#